data_AF-A0AAV9D5P6-F1
#
_entry.id   AF-A0AAV9D5P6-F1
#
_cell.length_a   1.000
_cell.length_b   1.000
_cell.length_c   1.000
_cell.angle_alpha   90.00
_cell.angle_beta   90.00
_cell.angle_gamma   90.00
#
_symmetry.space_group_name_H-M   'P 1'
#
loop_
_entity.id
_entity.type
_entity.pdbx_description
1 polymer ?
#
loop_
_entity_poly.entity_id
_entity_poly.type
_entity_poly.pdbx_seq_one_letter_code
_entity_poly.pdbx_strand_id
1 'polypeptide(L)'
;MFASWTSSTSAQGQRKVAERTLFLWNNDHIVSLIAQNRSVIFPIIFEALERNIQGHWNQAVHGLTVNVRKMFLEMDSELFEECQRQFAEKEAKSKTLQEQRELAWKRLEDVAARAASDDMVVVN
;
A
#
# COMPACT_ATOMS: atom_id res chain seq x y z
N MET A 1 30.72 1.38 2.92
CA MET A 1 30.41 2.32 4.01
C MET A 1 29.36 3.35 3.63
N PHE A 2 29.43 4.01 2.47
CA PHE A 2 28.46 5.03 2.02
C PHE A 2 27.00 4.53 1.96
N ALA A 3 26.74 3.33 1.44
CA ALA A 3 25.39 2.75 1.33
C ALA A 3 24.75 2.34 2.67
N SER A 4 25.57 2.11 3.71
CA SER A 4 25.10 1.77 5.07
C SER A 4 24.68 3.04 5.84
N TRP A 5 25.36 4.16 5.57
CA TRP A 5 25.10 5.44 6.21
C TRP A 5 23.83 6.12 5.67
N THR A 6 23.58 6.03 4.36
CA THR A 6 22.32 6.52 3.76
C THR A 6 21.10 5.71 4.20
N SER A 7 21.24 4.39 4.35
CA SER A 7 20.18 3.51 4.87
C SER A 7 19.88 3.76 6.35
N SER A 8 20.90 4.02 7.19
CA SER A 8 20.69 4.31 8.62
C SER A 8 20.08 5.69 8.88
N THR A 9 20.44 6.69 8.06
CA THR A 9 19.94 8.06 8.23
C THR A 9 18.49 8.22 7.72
N SER A 10 18.14 7.55 6.61
CA SER A 10 16.76 7.51 6.10
C SER A 10 15.81 6.73 7.03
N ALA A 11 16.31 5.64 7.63
CA ALA A 11 15.61 4.86 8.65
C ALA A 11 15.31 5.66 9.93
N GLN A 12 16.26 6.49 10.39
CA GLN A 12 16.06 7.35 11.56
C GLN A 12 15.03 8.46 11.30
N GLY A 13 15.03 9.05 10.11
CA GLY A 13 14.02 10.03 9.70
C GLY A 13 12.60 9.45 9.74
N GLN A 14 12.40 8.26 9.16
CA GLN A 14 11.11 7.57 9.16
C GLN A 14 10.64 7.19 10.58
N ARG A 15 11.58 6.81 11.48
CA ARG A 15 11.26 6.50 12.88
C ARG A 15 10.74 7.72 13.64
N LYS A 16 11.37 8.89 13.50
CA LYS A 16 10.92 10.13 14.18
C LYS A 16 9.57 10.63 13.68
N VAL A 17 9.27 10.46 12.40
CA VAL A 17 7.95 10.80 11.83
C VAL A 17 6.88 9.87 12.42
N ALA A 18 7.12 8.56 12.48
CA ALA A 18 6.20 7.61 13.09
C ALA A 18 5.95 7.90 14.58
N GLU A 19 7.00 8.22 15.35
CA GLU A 19 6.90 8.60 16.77
C GLU A 19 6.10 9.90 16.97
N ARG A 20 6.29 10.91 16.11
CA ARG A 20 5.54 12.18 16.19
C ARG A 20 4.07 12.01 15.78
N THR A 21 3.79 11.19 14.76
CA THR A 21 2.42 10.84 14.37
C THR A 21 1.70 10.07 15.48
N LEU A 22 2.42 9.29 16.30
CA LEU A 22 1.86 8.59 17.47
C LEU A 22 1.23 9.54 18.50
N PHE A 23 1.84 10.72 18.72
CA PHE A 23 1.31 11.70 19.68
C PHE A 23 -0.08 12.21 19.29
N LEU A 24 -0.44 12.17 18.01
CA LEU A 24 -1.77 12.58 17.55
C LEU A 24 -2.85 11.59 18.00
N TRP A 25 -2.50 10.29 18.07
CA TRP A 25 -3.42 9.22 18.50
C TRP A 25 -3.57 9.10 20.02
N ASN A 26 -2.60 9.61 20.79
CA ASN A 26 -2.71 9.73 22.25
C ASN A 26 -3.47 10.98 22.69
N ASN A 27 -3.90 11.83 21.76
CA ASN A 27 -4.62 13.06 22.06
C ASN A 27 -6.12 12.83 21.87
N ASP A 28 -6.86 12.73 22.98
CA ASP A 28 -8.30 12.45 22.98
C ASP A 28 -9.11 13.46 22.14
N HIS A 29 -8.67 14.72 22.08
CA HIS A 29 -9.35 15.74 21.27
C HIS A 29 -9.19 15.45 19.77
N ILE A 30 -8.00 15.06 19.34
CA ILE A 30 -7.75 14.69 17.93
C ILE A 30 -8.51 13.41 17.59
N VAL A 31 -8.45 12.40 18.45
CA VAL A 31 -9.20 11.14 18.26
C VAL A 31 -10.71 11.41 18.19
N SER A 32 -11.24 12.30 19.04
CA SER A 32 -12.66 12.69 19.01
C SER A 32 -13.04 13.37 17.70
N LEU A 33 -12.22 14.29 17.18
CA LEU A 33 -12.46 14.94 15.89
C LEU A 33 -12.43 13.93 14.74
N ILE A 34 -11.51 12.96 14.78
CA ILE A 34 -11.44 11.87 13.81
C ILE A 34 -12.70 11.01 13.89
N ALA A 35 -13.17 10.69 15.09
CA ALA A 35 -14.39 9.90 15.31
C ALA A 35 -15.65 10.61 14.78
N GLN A 36 -15.74 11.93 14.91
CA GLN A 36 -16.84 12.74 14.38
C GLN A 36 -16.87 12.76 12.84
N ASN A 37 -15.71 12.67 12.20
CA ASN A 37 -15.56 12.74 10.74
C ASN A 37 -15.15 11.38 10.11
N ARG A 38 -15.38 10.29 10.85
CA ARG A 38 -14.85 8.96 10.52
C ARG A 38 -15.30 8.45 9.16
N SER A 39 -16.52 8.76 8.73
CA SER A 39 -17.06 8.36 7.42
C SER A 39 -16.23 8.83 6.23
N VAL A 40 -15.50 9.95 6.37
CA VAL A 40 -14.61 10.49 5.34
C VAL A 40 -13.16 10.11 5.62
N ILE A 41 -12.74 10.16 6.88
CA ILE A 41 -11.34 9.95 7.26
C ILE A 41 -10.94 8.47 7.13
N PHE A 42 -11.78 7.53 7.57
CA PHE A 42 -11.46 6.09 7.56
C PHE A 42 -11.11 5.58 6.15
N PRO A 43 -11.94 5.78 5.12
CA PRO A 43 -11.63 5.23 3.79
C PRO A 43 -10.30 5.72 3.22
N ILE A 44 -9.90 6.96 3.54
CA ILE A 44 -8.65 7.57 3.04
C ILE A 44 -7.43 6.91 3.67
N ILE A 45 -7.47 6.66 4.98
CA ILE A 45 -6.32 6.13 5.73
C ILE A 45 -6.27 4.60 5.74
N PHE A 46 -7.41 3.93 5.57
CA PHE A 46 -7.52 2.48 5.67
C PHE A 46 -6.58 1.75 4.72
N GLU A 47 -6.54 2.16 3.45
CA GLU A 47 -5.64 1.56 2.45
C GLU A 47 -4.17 1.71 2.84
N ALA A 48 -3.77 2.86 3.38
CA ALA A 48 -2.40 3.09 3.83
C ALA A 48 -2.04 2.18 5.02
N LEU A 49 -2.97 1.95 5.94
CA LEU A 49 -2.78 1.04 7.07
C LEU A 49 -2.62 -0.42 6.60
N GLU A 50 -3.51 -0.89 5.72
CA GLU A 50 -3.45 -2.27 5.21
C GLU A 50 -2.15 -2.54 4.42
N ARG A 51 -1.73 -1.60 3.57
CA ARG A 51 -0.44 -1.71 2.83
C ARG A 51 0.76 -1.75 3.78
N ASN A 52 0.74 -0.93 4.84
CA ASN A 52 1.80 -0.94 5.85
C ASN A 52 1.85 -2.27 6.62
N ILE A 53 0.70 -2.89 6.92
CA ILE A 53 0.66 -4.20 7.59
C ILE A 53 1.26 -5.30 6.69
N GLN A 54 0.99 -5.27 5.38
CA GLN A 54 1.42 -6.31 4.46
C GLN A 54 2.93 -6.35 4.19
N GLY A 55 3.66 -5.25 4.36
CA GLY A 55 5.06 -5.22 3.90
C GLY A 55 5.98 -4.17 4.50
N HIS A 56 5.62 -3.51 5.60
CA HIS A 56 6.50 -2.50 6.19
C HIS A 56 7.74 -3.14 6.85
N TRP A 57 8.93 -2.72 6.42
CA TRP A 57 10.22 -3.28 6.87
C TRP A 57 10.55 -2.99 8.35
N ASN A 58 9.93 -1.95 8.93
CA ASN A 58 10.14 -1.55 10.33
C ASN A 58 9.05 -2.13 11.25
N GLN A 59 9.45 -3.01 12.17
CA GLN A 59 8.58 -3.68 13.14
C GLN A 59 7.84 -2.73 14.09
N ALA A 60 8.46 -1.60 14.48
CA ALA A 60 7.78 -0.62 15.33
C ALA A 60 6.61 0.01 14.59
N VAL A 61 6.83 0.45 13.34
CA VAL A 61 5.76 1.02 12.49
C VAL A 61 4.65 0.00 12.25
N HIS A 62 5.00 -1.27 12.06
CA HIS A 62 4.02 -2.35 11.94
C HIS A 62 3.14 -2.45 13.19
N GLY A 63 3.74 -2.56 14.39
CA GLY A 63 3.00 -2.61 15.64
C GLY A 63 2.09 -1.40 15.86
N LEU A 64 2.55 -0.20 15.49
CA LEU A 64 1.74 1.02 15.56
C LEU A 64 0.55 0.99 14.60
N THR A 65 0.79 0.54 13.36
CA THR A 65 -0.26 0.43 12.34
C THR A 65 -1.35 -0.53 12.80
N VAL A 66 -0.97 -1.66 13.40
CA VAL A 66 -1.91 -2.62 13.98
C VAL A 66 -2.71 -2.00 15.13
N ASN A 67 -2.09 -1.19 15.98
CA ASN A 67 -2.79 -0.50 17.07
C ASN A 67 -3.84 0.49 16.54
N VAL A 68 -3.47 1.34 15.58
CA VAL A 68 -4.39 2.31 14.96
C VAL A 68 -5.54 1.60 14.26
N ARG A 69 -5.25 0.50 13.54
CA ARG A 69 -6.27 -0.35 12.92
C ARG A 69 -7.28 -0.90 13.95
N LYS A 70 -6.81 -1.34 15.12
CA LYS A 70 -7.70 -1.82 16.21
C LYS A 70 -8.59 -0.71 16.75
N MET A 71 -8.04 0.47 17.02
CA MET A 71 -8.85 1.62 17.48
C MET A 71 -9.97 1.97 16.50
N PHE A 72 -9.71 1.83 15.20
CA PHE A 72 -10.72 2.05 14.18
C PHE A 72 -11.80 0.97 14.12
N LEU A 73 -11.41 -0.30 14.28
CA LEU A 73 -12.37 -1.39 14.41
C LEU A 73 -13.28 -1.20 15.64
N GLU A 74 -12.72 -0.78 16.78
CA GLU A 74 -13.46 -0.53 18.01
C GLU A 74 -14.38 0.70 17.91
N MET A 75 -14.01 1.69 17.11
CA MET A 75 -14.76 2.93 16.93
C MET A 75 -16.00 2.77 16.04
N ASP A 76 -15.88 2.04 14.94
CA ASP A 76 -16.99 1.80 14.01
C ASP A 76 -16.72 0.53 13.19
N SER A 77 -17.22 -0.60 13.67
CA SER A 77 -16.98 -1.91 13.06
C SER A 77 -17.64 -2.05 11.69
N GLU A 78 -18.82 -1.46 11.50
CA GLU A 78 -19.56 -1.55 10.24
C GLU A 78 -18.83 -0.78 9.13
N LEU A 79 -18.38 0.45 9.42
CA LEU A 79 -17.58 1.24 8.49
C LEU A 79 -16.23 0.56 8.19
N PHE A 80 -15.62 -0.07 9.20
CA PHE A 80 -14.39 -0.83 9.03
C PHE A 80 -14.57 -2.01 8.05
N GLU A 81 -15.63 -2.81 8.24
CA GLU A 81 -15.94 -3.94 7.35
C GLU A 81 -16.23 -3.48 5.92
N GLU A 82 -16.93 -2.36 5.75
CA GLU A 82 -17.16 -1.77 4.43
C GLU A 82 -15.85 -1.35 3.75
N CYS A 83 -14.96 -0.66 4.47
CA CYS A 83 -13.65 -0.30 3.95
C CYS A 83 -12.83 -1.55 3.57
N GLN A 84 -12.93 -2.61 4.36
CA GLN A 84 -12.25 -3.88 4.09
C GLN A 84 -12.77 -4.54 2.80
N ARG A 85 -14.09 -4.55 2.58
CA ARG A 85 -14.69 -5.06 1.34
C ARG A 85 -14.23 -4.26 0.12
N GLN A 86 -14.30 -2.93 0.20
CA GLN A 86 -13.88 -2.04 -0.89
C GLN A 86 -12.40 -2.20 -1.23
N PHE A 87 -11.55 -2.34 -0.20
CA PHE A 87 -10.12 -2.59 -0.40
C PHE A 87 -9.86 -3.93 -1.11
N ALA A 88 -10.54 -5.00 -0.68
CA ALA A 88 -10.41 -6.31 -1.32
C ALA A 88 -10.86 -6.30 -2.79
N GLU A 89 -11.96 -5.62 -3.10
CA GLU A 89 -12.44 -5.44 -4.47
C GLU A 89 -11.44 -4.66 -5.33
N LYS A 90 -10.86 -3.58 -4.78
CA LYS A 90 -9.84 -2.77 -5.46
C LYS A 90 -8.58 -3.59 -5.76
N GLU A 91 -8.11 -4.38 -4.81
CA GLU A 91 -6.94 -5.26 -4.99
C GLU A 91 -7.22 -6.35 -6.04
N ALA A 92 -8.41 -6.96 -6.04
CA ALA A 92 -8.80 -7.93 -7.06
C ALA A 92 -8.81 -7.29 -8.46
N LYS A 93 -9.43 -6.12 -8.62
CA LYS A 93 -9.43 -5.37 -9.89
C LYS A 93 -8.01 -5.00 -10.34
N SER A 94 -7.16 -4.57 -9.42
CA SER A 94 -5.77 -4.23 -9.73
C SER A 94 -4.97 -5.45 -10.21
N LYS A 95 -5.16 -6.61 -9.59
CA LYS A 95 -4.53 -7.87 -10.02
C LYS A 95 -4.98 -8.28 -11.41
N THR A 96 -6.29 -8.27 -11.68
CA THR A 96 -6.81 -8.59 -13.01
C THR A 96 -6.28 -7.64 -14.07
N LEU A 97 -6.19 -6.34 -13.80
CA LEU A 97 -5.62 -5.37 -14.74
C LEU A 97 -4.13 -5.62 -14.99
N GLN A 98 -3.39 -6.02 -13.96
CA GLN A 98 -1.98 -6.38 -14.08
C GLN A 98 -1.78 -7.62 -14.94
N GLU A 99 -2.56 -8.68 -14.72
CA GLU A 99 -2.54 -9.91 -15.53
C GLU A 99 -2.88 -9.61 -17.01
N GLN A 100 -3.87 -8.75 -17.26
CA GLN A 100 -4.22 -8.31 -18.62
C GLN A 100 -3.05 -7.56 -19.29
N ARG A 101 -2.35 -6.70 -18.55
CA ARG A 101 -1.17 -5.99 -19.05
C ARG A 101 -0.03 -6.96 -19.38
N GLU A 102 0.24 -7.92 -18.51
CA GLU A 102 1.28 -8.94 -18.73
C GLU A 102 0.97 -9.81 -19.96
N LEU A 103 -0.28 -10.22 -20.14
CA LEU A 103 -0.70 -10.96 -21.33
C LEU A 103 -0.57 -10.14 -22.61
N ALA A 104 -0.92 -8.85 -22.57
CA ALA A 104 -0.76 -7.95 -23.71
C ALA A 104 0.71 -7.77 -24.07
N TRP A 105 1.59 -7.59 -23.08
CA TRP A 105 3.04 -7.50 -23.29
C TRP A 105 3.61 -8.78 -23.90
N LYS A 106 3.23 -9.94 -23.38
CA LYS A 106 3.68 -11.23 -23.92
C LYS A 106 3.29 -11.43 -25.39
N ARG A 107 2.06 -11.03 -25.76
CA ARG A 107 1.61 -11.08 -27.17
C ARG A 107 2.42 -10.15 -28.07
N LEU A 108 2.78 -8.96 -27.58
CA LEU A 108 3.63 -8.03 -28.33
C LEU A 108 5.04 -8.59 -28.53
N GLU A 109 5.62 -9.20 -27.50
CA GLU A 109 6.92 -9.89 -27.57
C GLU A 109 6.90 -11.05 -28.57
N ASP A 110 5.84 -11.88 -28.56
CA ASP A 110 5.69 -12.99 -29.50
C ASP A 110 5.58 -12.50 -30.96
N VAL A 111 4.85 -11.41 -31.21
CA VAL A 111 4.74 -10.80 -32.55
C VAL A 111 6.07 -10.22 -33.00
N ALA A 112 6.78 -9.50 -32.11
CA ALA A 112 8.10 -8.95 -32.42
C ALA A 112 9.13 -10.06 -32.73
N ALA A 113 9.12 -11.15 -31.95
CA ALA A 113 9.99 -12.29 -32.18
C ALA A 113 9.73 -12.98 -33.53
N ARG A 114 8.45 -13.11 -33.92
CA ARG A 114 8.07 -13.67 -35.23
C ARG A 114 8.48 -12.77 -36.38
N ALA A 115 8.26 -11.46 -36.28
CA ALA A 115 8.69 -10.51 -37.30
C ALA A 115 10.22 -10.51 -37.50
N ALA A 116 10.98 -10.61 -36.41
CA ALA A 116 12.44 -10.74 -36.48
C ALA A 116 12.89 -12.05 -37.13
N SER A 117 12.15 -13.15 -36.94
CA SER A 117 12.45 -14.42 -37.62
C SER A 117 12.08 -14.41 -39.10
N ASP A 118 11.00 -13.74 -39.49
CA ASP A 118 10.57 -13.64 -40.89
C ASP A 118 11.55 -12.77 -41.70
N ASP A 119 12.05 -11.67 -41.11
CA ASP A 119 13.04 -10.78 -41.75
C ASP A 119 14.39 -11.49 -42.00
N MET A 120 14.75 -12.49 -41.19
CA MET A 120 15.96 -13.32 -41.44
C MET A 120 15.79 -14.37 -42.54
N VAL A 121 14.57 -14.72 -42.94
CA VAL A 121 14.32 -15.75 -43.98
C VAL A 121 14.31 -15.15 -45.39
N VAL A 122 14.09 -13.84 -45.54
CA VAL A 122 14.00 -13.17 -46.86
C VAL A 122 15.37 -12.72 -47.41
N VAL A 123 16.47 -12.90 -46.65
CA VAL A 123 17.82 -12.43 -47.03
C VAL A 123 18.74 -13.55 -47.57
N ASN A 124 18.20 -14.67 -48.06
CA ASN A 124 19.01 -15.76 -48.63
C ASN A 124 18.58 -16.19 -50.03
#